data_AF-A0A2U0S0Q0-F1
#
_entry.id   AF-A0A2U0S0Q0-F1
#
_cell.length_a   1.000
_cell.length_b   1.000
_cell.length_c   1.000
_cell.angle_alpha   90.00
_cell.angle_beta   90.00
_cell.angle_gamma   90.00
#
_symmetry.space_group_name_H-M   'P 1'
#
loop_
_entity.id
_entity.type
_entity.pdbx_description
1 polymer ?
#
loop_
_entity_poly.entity_id
_entity_poly.type
_entity_poly.pdbx_seq_one_letter_code
_entity_poly.pdbx_strand_id
1 'polypeptide(L)'
;MSLKRWLRSGRGWLFLVAILIFSMFTVGIYFATTPETEAETSSVEPYFGVSFCGDTTNQAKLLIDKTKDCTNLFVLQSGPVSKNETATNIICDYAVDAGLDVIVFFGWFDPDCPWQLPWLTYAKERWGASFLGVYLYDEPGGIQIDGNWSSVFHRVKEYWPEFYQEMSSYIEEYENQTVLRDYDEAAKRYVSYVVGHIQLEELFSRSITSFTSDYALYWFDYLAGYDTVFVELGWEHDSQKHIALCRGAATAQQKDWGTIIVWNSLNRDNPKEGDYKSGAEMLEDMCVSYEAGADYIIIFNYPTNPAGNPYGILTDEHFSAMQEFWSYMEENPEGYGKTQGQVALVLPENYGWGMRSLDDRIWGYWGPDEYSEQIWELTQSLLDQHGLGLDIVYDDPDYPITDIYEKVVYWNSTD
;
A
#
# COMPACT_ATOMS: atom_id res chain seq x y z
N MET A 1 -36.73 -44.75 22.08
CA MET A 1 -37.30 -45.10 20.75
C MET A 1 -36.23 -44.79 19.71
N SER A 2 -35.79 -45.76 18.90
CA SER A 2 -34.70 -45.54 17.93
C SER A 2 -35.08 -44.47 16.90
N LEU A 3 -34.16 -43.55 16.59
CA LEU A 3 -34.35 -42.45 15.62
C LEU A 3 -34.88 -42.98 14.27
N LYS A 4 -34.43 -44.17 13.84
CA LYS A 4 -34.93 -44.84 12.63
C LYS A 4 -36.39 -45.28 12.74
N ARG A 5 -36.88 -45.61 13.93
CA ARG A 5 -38.28 -45.98 14.19
C ARG A 5 -39.19 -44.75 14.29
N TRP A 6 -38.65 -43.63 14.77
CA TRP A 6 -39.37 -42.36 14.83
C TRP A 6 -39.53 -41.72 13.44
N LEU A 7 -38.47 -41.73 12.62
CA LEU A 7 -38.50 -41.25 11.23
C LEU A 7 -39.42 -42.07 10.31
N ARG A 8 -39.66 -43.35 10.62
CA ARG A 8 -40.62 -44.21 9.90
C ARG A 8 -42.07 -44.05 10.37
N SER A 9 -42.30 -43.37 11.49
CA SER A 9 -43.66 -43.00 11.89
C SER A 9 -44.08 -41.78 11.08
N GLY A 10 -45.30 -41.74 10.53
CA GLY A 10 -45.79 -40.57 9.78
C GLY A 10 -45.68 -39.25 10.56
N ARG A 11 -45.57 -39.32 11.89
CA ARG A 11 -45.33 -38.19 12.79
C ARG A 11 -43.91 -37.58 12.68
N GLY A 12 -42.88 -38.39 12.41
CA GLY A 12 -41.52 -37.90 12.23
C GLY A 12 -41.33 -37.12 10.93
N TRP A 13 -42.02 -37.56 9.86
CA TRP A 13 -42.00 -36.87 8.57
C TRP A 13 -42.71 -35.51 8.63
N LEU A 14 -43.87 -35.44 9.32
CA LEU A 14 -44.59 -34.18 9.55
C LEU A 14 -43.75 -33.17 10.35
N PHE A 15 -42.95 -33.62 11.32
CA PHE A 15 -42.08 -32.73 12.09
C PHE A 15 -40.95 -32.14 11.23
N LEU A 16 -40.33 -32.93 10.36
CA LEU A 16 -39.28 -32.43 9.44
C LEU A 16 -39.83 -31.45 8.41
N VAL A 17 -41.03 -31.73 7.86
CA VAL A 17 -41.71 -30.81 6.93
C VAL A 17 -42.06 -29.49 7.63
N ALA A 18 -42.49 -29.53 8.89
CA ALA A 18 -42.77 -28.33 9.66
C ALA A 18 -41.51 -27.47 9.90
N ILE A 19 -40.36 -28.09 10.18
CA ILE A 19 -39.07 -27.37 10.31
C ILE A 19 -38.68 -26.72 8.99
N LEU A 20 -38.81 -27.44 7.87
CA LEU A 20 -38.48 -26.92 6.55
C LEU A 20 -39.37 -25.73 6.16
N ILE A 21 -40.69 -25.83 6.38
CA ILE A 21 -41.62 -24.74 6.12
C ILE A 21 -41.32 -23.54 7.03
N PHE A 22 -41.04 -23.78 8.32
CA PHE A 22 -40.69 -22.71 9.25
C PHE A 22 -39.39 -22.00 8.84
N SER A 23 -38.37 -22.76 8.41
CA SER A 23 -37.10 -22.19 7.91
C SER A 23 -37.28 -21.34 6.65
N MET A 24 -38.12 -21.79 5.72
CA MET A 24 -38.44 -21.01 4.51
C MET A 24 -39.24 -19.74 4.85
N PHE A 25 -40.15 -19.81 5.83
CA PHE A 25 -40.88 -18.63 6.32
C PHE A 25 -39.97 -17.64 7.03
N THR A 26 -39.02 -18.10 7.87
CA THR A 26 -38.07 -17.20 8.52
C THR A 26 -37.15 -16.50 7.53
N VAL A 27 -36.72 -17.20 6.47
CA VAL A 27 -35.93 -16.60 5.38
C VAL A 27 -36.77 -15.60 4.59
N GLY A 28 -38.02 -15.94 4.26
CA GLY A 28 -38.92 -15.03 3.55
C GLY A 28 -39.28 -13.77 4.35
N ILE A 29 -39.47 -13.90 5.67
CA ILE A 29 -39.70 -12.74 6.55
C ILE A 29 -38.42 -11.91 6.70
N TYR A 30 -37.25 -12.53 6.82
CA TYR A 30 -35.96 -11.82 6.86
C TYR A 30 -35.76 -10.95 5.61
N PHE A 31 -35.98 -11.51 4.42
CA PHE A 31 -35.89 -10.75 3.16
C PHE A 31 -37.03 -9.74 2.94
N ALA A 32 -38.21 -9.95 3.54
CA ALA A 32 -39.33 -9.02 3.43
C ALA A 32 -39.31 -7.90 4.49
N THR A 33 -38.45 -8.01 5.51
CA THR A 33 -38.34 -7.03 6.61
C THR A 33 -36.98 -6.35 6.70
N THR A 34 -36.01 -6.74 5.88
CA THR A 34 -34.91 -5.83 5.52
C THR A 34 -35.54 -4.59 4.87
N PRO A 35 -35.43 -3.41 5.50
CA PRO A 35 -35.75 -2.17 4.82
C PRO A 35 -34.95 -2.17 3.51
N GLU A 36 -35.58 -1.82 2.39
CA GLU A 36 -34.81 -1.35 1.24
C GLU A 36 -33.94 -0.22 1.79
N THR A 37 -32.66 -0.52 2.01
CA THR A 37 -31.66 0.47 2.37
C THR A 37 -31.80 1.55 1.31
N GLU A 38 -32.04 2.77 1.78
CA GLU A 38 -32.00 3.97 0.96
C GLU A 38 -30.81 3.84 0.00
N ALA A 39 -31.05 4.08 -1.29
CA ALA A 39 -30.06 3.96 -2.35
C ALA A 39 -28.70 4.38 -1.81
N GLU A 40 -27.80 3.40 -1.62
CA GLU A 40 -26.40 3.66 -1.34
C GLU A 40 -25.98 4.64 -2.44
N THR A 41 -25.73 5.89 -2.06
CA THR A 41 -24.98 6.80 -2.90
C THR A 41 -23.68 6.08 -3.14
N SER A 42 -23.56 5.42 -4.31
CA SER A 42 -22.39 4.60 -4.63
C SER A 42 -21.18 5.48 -4.36
N SER A 43 -20.36 5.09 -3.39
CA SER A 43 -19.08 5.74 -3.17
C SER A 43 -18.38 5.77 -4.52
N VAL A 44 -17.96 6.95 -4.96
CA VAL A 44 -17.10 7.04 -6.14
C VAL A 44 -15.86 6.23 -5.78
N GLU A 45 -15.72 5.06 -6.40
CA GLU A 45 -14.49 4.29 -6.40
C GLU A 45 -13.58 4.90 -7.48
N PRO A 46 -12.28 5.08 -7.23
CA PRO A 46 -11.52 4.70 -6.03
C PRO A 46 -11.53 5.76 -4.90
N TYR A 47 -10.82 5.49 -3.81
CA TYR A 47 -10.49 6.51 -2.83
C TYR A 47 -9.50 7.53 -3.41
N PHE A 48 -9.89 8.80 -3.44
CA PHE A 48 -9.07 9.91 -3.89
C PHE A 48 -8.94 10.97 -2.79
N GLY A 49 -7.70 11.33 -2.48
CA GLY A 49 -7.43 12.18 -1.32
C GLY A 49 -6.07 12.85 -1.30
N VAL A 50 -5.81 13.53 -0.18
CA VAL A 50 -4.56 14.22 0.10
C VAL A 50 -3.98 13.74 1.42
N SER A 51 -2.66 13.62 1.48
CA SER A 51 -1.96 13.37 2.73
C SER A 51 -1.54 14.69 3.41
N PHE A 52 -1.54 14.69 4.74
CA PHE A 52 -1.17 15.85 5.54
C PHE A 52 0.03 15.54 6.43
N CYS A 53 1.13 16.25 6.19
CA CYS A 53 2.36 16.19 6.98
C CYS A 53 2.69 17.52 7.70
N GLY A 54 1.68 18.36 7.94
CA GLY A 54 1.88 19.66 8.58
C GLY A 54 1.93 19.61 10.11
N ASP A 55 2.12 20.78 10.74
CA ASP A 55 2.45 20.85 12.16
C ASP A 55 1.25 21.13 13.07
N THR A 56 0.11 21.56 12.52
CA THR A 56 -1.02 22.05 13.32
C THR A 56 -2.37 21.56 12.83
N THR A 57 -3.32 21.45 13.77
CA THR A 57 -4.71 21.13 13.46
C THR A 57 -5.37 22.18 12.56
N ASN A 58 -4.98 23.46 12.66
CA ASN A 58 -5.51 24.52 11.81
C ASN A 58 -5.07 24.35 10.35
N GLN A 59 -3.82 23.96 10.09
CA GLN A 59 -3.35 23.68 8.73
C GLN A 59 -4.09 22.48 8.13
N ALA A 60 -4.29 21.42 8.91
CA ALA A 60 -5.07 20.25 8.47
C ALA A 60 -6.49 20.65 8.06
N LYS A 61 -7.18 21.45 8.89
CA LYS A 61 -8.53 21.95 8.60
C LYS A 61 -8.57 22.80 7.34
N LEU A 62 -7.58 23.67 7.13
CA LEU A 62 -7.48 24.48 5.91
C LEU A 62 -7.35 23.60 4.67
N LEU A 63 -6.53 22.54 4.73
CA LEU A 63 -6.37 21.60 3.63
C LEU A 63 -7.67 20.83 3.36
N ILE A 64 -8.33 20.32 4.40
CA ILE A 64 -9.64 19.66 4.30
C ILE A 64 -10.67 20.59 3.66
N ASP A 65 -10.77 21.83 4.12
CA ASP A 65 -11.70 22.82 3.54
C ASP A 65 -11.39 23.14 2.07
N LYS A 66 -10.11 23.05 1.66
CA LYS A 66 -9.67 23.31 0.29
C LYS A 66 -9.98 22.15 -0.66
N THR A 67 -10.04 20.90 -0.18
CA THR A 67 -10.13 19.69 -1.02
C THR A 67 -11.41 18.88 -0.87
N LYS A 68 -12.15 19.01 0.23
CA LYS A 68 -13.29 18.12 0.56
C LYS A 68 -14.40 18.04 -0.51
N ASP A 69 -14.53 19.04 -1.37
CA ASP A 69 -15.53 19.05 -2.44
C ASP A 69 -15.07 18.26 -3.68
N CYS A 70 -13.82 17.79 -3.73
CA CYS A 70 -13.25 16.99 -4.82
C CYS A 70 -12.36 15.84 -4.32
N THR A 71 -12.58 15.37 -3.09
CA THR A 71 -11.88 14.23 -2.49
C THR A 71 -12.85 13.47 -1.57
N ASN A 72 -12.63 12.17 -1.38
CA ASN A 72 -13.36 11.34 -0.42
C ASN A 72 -12.45 10.74 0.67
N LEU A 73 -11.14 11.02 0.62
CA LEU A 73 -10.13 10.51 1.55
C LEU A 73 -9.25 11.63 2.11
N PHE A 74 -8.90 11.51 3.40
CA PHE A 74 -7.87 12.31 4.06
C PHE A 74 -6.87 11.41 4.81
N VAL A 75 -5.58 11.52 4.46
CA VAL A 75 -4.53 10.75 5.14
C VAL A 75 -3.80 11.65 6.13
N LEU A 76 -3.97 11.43 7.43
CA LEU A 76 -3.14 12.07 8.44
C LEU A 76 -1.79 11.37 8.47
N GLN A 77 -0.78 11.93 7.83
CA GLN A 77 0.52 11.30 7.67
C GLN A 77 1.49 11.72 8.79
N SER A 78 2.56 12.45 8.48
CA SER A 78 3.63 12.71 9.43
C SER A 78 3.52 14.06 10.14
N GLY A 79 4.51 14.37 10.98
CA GLY A 79 4.63 15.65 11.69
C GLY A 79 4.24 15.60 13.18
N PRO A 80 4.36 16.73 13.90
CA PRO A 80 4.07 16.81 15.33
C PRO A 80 2.63 16.42 15.71
N VAL A 81 1.66 16.59 14.79
CA VAL A 81 0.25 16.27 15.07
C VAL A 81 -0.03 14.78 15.15
N SER A 82 0.66 13.95 14.37
CA SER A 82 0.46 12.49 14.38
C SER A 82 1.05 11.82 15.62
N LYS A 83 1.93 12.53 16.35
CA LYS A 83 2.42 12.13 17.68
C LYS A 83 1.61 12.70 18.85
N ASN A 84 0.52 13.42 18.57
CA ASN A 84 -0.32 14.04 19.58
C ASN A 84 -1.76 13.52 19.46
N GLU A 85 -2.18 12.68 20.41
CA GLU A 85 -3.52 12.07 20.45
C GLU A 85 -4.64 13.10 20.29
N THR A 86 -4.55 14.23 21.01
CA THR A 86 -5.59 15.26 20.95
C THR A 86 -5.65 15.93 19.59
N ALA A 87 -4.51 16.22 18.98
CA ALA A 87 -4.45 16.81 17.64
C ALA A 87 -4.97 15.81 16.58
N THR A 88 -4.55 14.55 16.67
CA THR A 88 -5.00 13.44 15.82
C THR A 88 -6.53 13.33 15.85
N ASN A 89 -7.13 13.30 17.05
CA ASN A 89 -8.59 13.22 17.22
C ASN A 89 -9.30 14.44 16.61
N ILE A 90 -8.80 15.66 16.84
CA ILE A 90 -9.39 16.89 16.29
C ILE A 90 -9.40 16.88 14.77
N ILE A 91 -8.34 16.36 14.14
CA ILE A 91 -8.21 16.31 12.68
C ILE A 91 -9.15 15.24 12.12
N CYS A 92 -9.14 14.03 12.69
CA CYS A 92 -9.99 12.93 12.24
C CYS A 92 -11.48 13.28 12.40
N ASP A 93 -11.88 13.88 13.53
CA ASP A 93 -13.24 14.39 13.73
C ASP A 93 -13.63 15.38 12.63
N TYR A 94 -12.76 16.32 12.31
CA TYR A 94 -13.05 17.33 11.31
C TYR A 94 -13.13 16.76 9.88
N ALA A 95 -12.27 15.80 9.54
CA ALA A 95 -12.31 15.11 8.25
C ALA A 95 -13.60 14.29 8.09
N VAL A 96 -13.96 13.50 9.11
CA VAL A 96 -15.17 12.67 9.09
C VAL A 96 -16.44 13.54 9.11
N ASP A 97 -16.47 14.63 9.90
CA ASP A 97 -17.56 15.61 9.88
C ASP A 97 -17.69 16.31 8.51
N ALA A 98 -16.61 16.37 7.73
CA ALA A 98 -16.60 16.88 6.36
C ALA A 98 -16.95 15.81 5.30
N GLY A 99 -17.25 14.58 5.71
CA GLY A 99 -17.64 13.48 4.81
C GLY A 99 -16.46 12.72 4.21
N LEU A 100 -15.26 12.85 4.76
CA LEU A 100 -14.07 12.14 4.30
C LEU A 100 -13.79 10.90 5.15
N ASP A 101 -13.32 9.85 4.51
CA ASP A 101 -12.71 8.71 5.20
C ASP A 101 -11.25 9.02 5.56
N VAL A 102 -10.73 8.34 6.59
CA VAL A 102 -9.41 8.65 7.17
C VAL A 102 -8.50 7.44 7.27
N ILE A 103 -7.23 7.67 6.93
CA ILE A 103 -6.08 6.80 7.23
C ILE A 103 -5.15 7.58 8.16
N VAL A 104 -4.62 6.94 9.20
CA VAL A 104 -3.74 7.60 10.18
C VAL A 104 -2.36 6.95 10.22
N PHE A 105 -1.33 7.75 10.07
CA PHE A 105 0.07 7.31 10.11
C PHE A 105 0.64 7.36 11.52
N PHE A 106 1.29 6.26 11.92
CA PHE A 106 2.04 6.19 13.18
C PHE A 106 3.54 6.12 12.99
N GLY A 107 4.04 5.77 11.80
CA GLY A 107 5.44 5.45 11.55
C GLY A 107 5.86 4.15 12.24
N TRP A 108 5.77 4.09 13.56
CA TRP A 108 5.87 2.87 14.36
C TRP A 108 5.07 3.06 15.65
N PHE A 109 4.83 1.98 16.39
CA PHE A 109 4.29 2.08 17.74
C PHE A 109 5.35 2.66 18.69
N ASP A 110 5.30 3.97 18.87
CA ASP A 110 6.28 4.76 19.60
C ASP A 110 6.04 4.59 21.13
N PRO A 111 7.02 4.07 21.90
CA PRO A 111 6.88 3.95 23.35
C PRO A 111 6.60 5.27 24.07
N ASP A 112 6.99 6.41 23.48
CA ASP A 112 6.68 7.75 24.00
C ASP A 112 5.25 8.20 23.65
N CYS A 113 4.55 7.46 22.80
CA CYS A 113 3.15 7.64 22.42
C CYS A 113 2.29 6.43 22.85
N PRO A 114 2.19 6.10 24.16
CA PRO A 114 1.51 4.89 24.64
C PRO A 114 0.00 4.86 24.36
N TRP A 115 -0.56 5.95 23.86
CA TRP A 115 -1.95 6.07 23.44
C TRP A 115 -2.24 5.34 22.12
N GLN A 116 -1.24 5.14 21.24
CA GLN A 116 -1.45 4.60 19.89
C GLN A 116 -2.15 3.23 19.88
N LEU A 117 -1.72 2.29 20.72
CA LEU A 117 -2.31 0.94 20.77
C LEU A 117 -3.76 0.95 21.29
N PRO A 118 -4.10 1.59 22.45
CA PRO A 118 -5.49 1.77 22.85
C PRO A 118 -6.34 2.55 21.84
N TRP A 119 -5.73 3.50 21.14
CA TRP A 119 -6.40 4.38 20.17
C TRP A 119 -6.96 3.60 18.97
N LEU A 120 -6.35 2.48 18.59
CA LEU A 120 -6.86 1.58 17.55
C LEU A 120 -8.32 1.16 17.80
N THR A 121 -8.63 0.74 19.03
CA THR A 121 -10.01 0.35 19.41
C THR A 121 -10.92 1.57 19.46
N TYR A 122 -10.42 2.68 20.03
CA TYR A 122 -11.15 3.94 20.11
C TYR A 122 -11.55 4.47 18.73
N ALA A 123 -10.65 4.42 17.75
CA ALA A 123 -10.88 4.89 16.39
C ALA A 123 -12.01 4.10 15.70
N LYS A 124 -12.00 2.77 15.82
CA LYS A 124 -13.07 1.90 15.31
C LYS A 124 -14.43 2.22 15.95
N GLU A 125 -14.45 2.43 17.26
CA GLU A 125 -15.69 2.78 17.97
C GLU A 125 -16.20 4.19 17.61
N ARG A 126 -15.29 5.13 17.34
CA ARG A 126 -15.61 6.54 17.13
C ARG A 126 -16.02 6.86 15.70
N TRP A 127 -15.24 6.41 14.71
CA TRP A 127 -15.44 6.77 13.29
C TRP A 127 -15.96 5.60 12.45
N GLY A 128 -16.02 4.39 12.99
CA GLY A 128 -16.63 3.24 12.33
C GLY A 128 -16.01 2.97 10.97
N ALA A 129 -16.85 2.92 9.94
CA ALA A 129 -16.44 2.66 8.56
C ALA A 129 -15.53 3.76 7.97
N SER A 130 -15.61 5.00 8.47
CA SER A 130 -14.76 6.09 7.99
C SER A 130 -13.32 6.01 8.50
N PHE A 131 -13.02 5.16 9.47
CA PHE A 131 -11.64 4.83 9.82
C PHE A 131 -11.18 3.64 8.99
N LEU A 132 -10.41 3.89 7.93
CA LEU A 132 -9.96 2.86 6.99
C LEU A 132 -8.81 2.03 7.55
N GLY A 133 -7.95 2.63 8.39
CA GLY A 133 -6.90 1.89 9.09
C GLY A 133 -5.65 2.73 9.37
N VAL A 134 -4.52 2.03 9.50
CA VAL A 134 -3.25 2.63 9.96
C VAL A 134 -2.18 2.50 8.89
N TYR A 135 -1.56 3.63 8.56
CA TYR A 135 -0.34 3.68 7.78
C TYR A 135 0.85 3.51 8.72
N LEU A 136 1.52 2.36 8.63
CA LEU A 136 2.58 1.96 9.56
C LEU A 136 3.87 1.69 8.80
N TYR A 137 4.94 2.35 9.24
CA TYR A 137 6.31 2.23 8.75
C TYR A 137 6.46 2.52 7.26
N ASP A 138 6.96 3.72 7.01
CA ASP A 138 7.13 4.31 5.69
C ASP A 138 8.29 3.67 4.93
N GLU A 139 8.10 3.35 3.65
CA GLU A 139 9.13 2.93 2.68
C GLU A 139 10.01 1.73 3.15
N PRO A 140 9.48 0.64 3.73
CA PRO A 140 10.29 -0.49 4.19
C PRO A 140 11.25 -1.06 3.13
N GLY A 141 10.76 -1.32 1.93
CA GLY A 141 11.51 -1.82 0.78
C GLY A 141 12.52 -0.81 0.26
N GLY A 142 12.10 0.45 0.11
CA GLY A 142 12.96 1.55 -0.28
C GLY A 142 14.15 1.76 0.67
N ILE A 143 13.87 1.84 1.98
CA ILE A 143 14.87 1.88 3.05
C ILE A 143 15.80 0.66 2.97
N GLN A 144 15.24 -0.53 2.69
CA GLN A 144 16.04 -1.73 2.53
C GLN A 144 17.03 -1.62 1.37
N ILE A 145 16.60 -1.12 0.22
CA ILE A 145 17.46 -0.96 -0.96
C ILE A 145 18.51 0.15 -0.76
N ASP A 146 18.11 1.31 -0.24
CA ASP A 146 18.96 2.50 -0.16
C ASP A 146 19.82 2.59 1.09
N GLY A 147 19.54 1.71 2.07
CA GLY A 147 20.26 1.64 3.33
C GLY A 147 21.78 1.67 3.16
N ASN A 148 22.46 2.53 3.93
CA ASN A 148 23.92 2.47 4.06
C ASN A 148 24.30 1.37 5.06
N TRP A 149 24.04 0.13 4.66
CA TRP A 149 24.26 -1.05 5.48
C TRP A 149 25.72 -1.16 5.95
N SER A 150 26.68 -0.74 5.12
CA SER A 150 28.10 -0.68 5.51
C SER A 150 28.35 0.15 6.78
N SER A 151 27.71 1.33 6.87
CA SER A 151 27.83 2.23 8.02
C SER A 151 27.07 1.71 9.24
N VAL A 152 25.89 1.12 9.02
CA VAL A 152 25.08 0.49 10.07
C VAL A 152 25.89 -0.63 10.70
N PHE A 153 26.46 -1.52 9.88
CA PHE A 153 27.24 -2.66 10.31
C PHE A 153 28.53 -2.27 11.04
N HIS A 154 29.25 -1.24 10.57
CA HIS A 154 30.39 -0.67 11.31
C HIS A 154 29.99 -0.18 12.70
N ARG A 155 28.85 0.50 12.83
CA ARG A 155 28.35 0.95 14.14
C ARG A 155 27.92 -0.21 15.02
N VAL A 156 27.25 -1.22 14.47
CA VAL A 156 26.87 -2.43 15.22
C VAL A 156 28.12 -3.12 15.78
N LYS A 157 29.19 -3.23 14.98
CA LYS A 157 30.50 -3.76 15.43
C LYS A 157 31.07 -2.99 16.62
N GLU A 158 30.99 -1.66 16.56
CA GLU A 158 31.55 -0.77 17.58
C GLU A 158 30.74 -0.77 18.88
N TYR A 159 29.41 -0.69 18.78
CA TYR A 159 28.53 -0.44 19.93
C TYR A 159 27.87 -1.71 20.49
N TRP A 160 27.66 -2.74 19.68
CA TRP A 160 27.02 -4.00 20.08
C TRP A 160 27.84 -5.22 19.62
N PRO A 161 29.04 -5.42 20.15
CA PRO A 161 29.96 -6.46 19.65
C PRO A 161 29.44 -7.89 19.83
N GLU A 162 28.56 -8.14 20.80
CA GLU A 162 27.91 -9.45 20.99
C GLU A 162 26.90 -9.73 19.87
N PHE A 163 26.00 -8.77 19.60
CA PHE A 163 25.07 -8.85 18.46
C PHE A 163 25.82 -8.91 17.14
N TYR A 164 26.89 -8.11 17.00
CA TYR A 164 27.79 -8.18 15.86
C TYR A 164 28.34 -9.59 15.69
N GLN A 165 28.85 -10.27 16.73
CA GLN A 165 29.37 -11.64 16.60
C GLN A 165 28.32 -12.66 16.13
N GLU A 166 27.05 -12.46 16.49
CA GLU A 166 25.95 -13.31 16.01
C GLU A 166 25.68 -13.12 14.52
N MET A 167 25.97 -11.93 13.98
CA MET A 167 25.73 -11.60 12.57
C MET A 167 27.01 -11.35 11.74
N SER A 168 28.20 -11.51 12.34
CA SER A 168 29.47 -11.01 11.78
C SER A 168 29.90 -11.79 10.56
N SER A 169 29.55 -13.09 10.46
CA SER A 169 29.80 -13.87 9.24
C SER A 169 29.15 -13.19 8.03
N TYR A 170 27.95 -12.64 8.18
CA TYR A 170 27.24 -11.97 7.09
C TYR A 170 27.77 -10.55 6.83
N ILE A 171 28.21 -9.85 7.88
CA ILE A 171 28.72 -8.48 7.77
C ILE A 171 30.16 -8.44 7.22
N GLU A 172 31.06 -9.27 7.74
CA GLU A 172 32.48 -9.29 7.34
C GLU A 172 32.66 -9.84 5.92
N GLU A 173 31.69 -10.64 5.47
CA GLU A 173 31.56 -11.03 4.07
C GLU A 173 31.10 -9.86 3.17
N TYR A 174 30.34 -8.88 3.68
CA TYR A 174 29.99 -7.64 2.94
C TYR A 174 31.20 -6.70 2.80
N GLU A 175 32.03 -6.52 3.84
CA GLU A 175 33.25 -5.70 3.76
C GLU A 175 34.25 -6.21 2.70
N ASN A 176 34.25 -7.52 2.44
CA ASN A 176 35.09 -8.15 1.42
C ASN A 176 34.37 -8.42 0.09
N GLN A 177 33.09 -8.03 -0.06
CA GLN A 177 32.24 -8.35 -1.22
C GLN A 177 32.09 -9.87 -1.50
N THR A 178 32.23 -10.71 -0.48
CA THR A 178 32.19 -12.18 -0.56
C THR A 178 30.90 -12.81 -0.07
N VAL A 179 29.86 -12.03 0.26
CA VAL A 179 28.58 -12.60 0.71
C VAL A 179 28.11 -13.61 -0.33
N LEU A 180 27.97 -14.88 0.08
CA LEU A 180 27.26 -15.86 -0.72
C LEU A 180 25.85 -15.29 -0.94
N ARG A 181 25.50 -14.99 -2.19
CA ARG A 181 24.17 -14.50 -2.54
C ARG A 181 23.16 -15.58 -2.16
N ASP A 182 22.52 -15.37 -1.03
CA ASP A 182 21.46 -16.21 -0.50
C ASP A 182 20.21 -15.35 -0.43
N TYR A 183 19.48 -15.35 -1.54
CA TYR A 183 18.28 -14.54 -1.72
C TYR A 183 17.14 -15.02 -0.81
N ASP A 184 17.06 -16.32 -0.55
CA ASP A 184 16.06 -16.91 0.34
C ASP A 184 16.23 -16.40 1.78
N GLU A 185 17.46 -16.41 2.29
CA GLU A 185 17.74 -15.90 3.63
C GLU A 185 17.56 -14.37 3.70
N ALA A 186 17.89 -13.62 2.65
CA ALA A 186 17.66 -12.17 2.60
C ALA A 186 16.16 -11.84 2.64
N ALA A 187 15.34 -12.50 1.81
CA ALA A 187 13.89 -12.33 1.78
C ALA A 187 13.26 -12.67 3.13
N LYS A 188 13.63 -13.82 3.70
CA LYS A 188 13.14 -14.27 5.00
C LYS A 188 13.45 -13.26 6.11
N ARG A 189 14.65 -12.68 6.12
CA ARG A 189 15.06 -11.69 7.12
C ARG A 189 14.28 -10.39 6.98
N TYR A 190 14.13 -9.90 5.76
CA TYR A 190 13.34 -8.71 5.48
C TYR A 190 11.90 -8.88 5.98
N VAL A 191 11.22 -9.96 5.56
CA VAL A 191 9.86 -10.27 6.00
C VAL A 191 9.78 -10.41 7.53
N SER A 192 10.73 -11.12 8.15
CA SER A 192 10.76 -11.29 9.61
C SER A 192 10.98 -9.96 10.35
N TYR A 193 11.81 -9.07 9.80
CA TYR A 193 12.04 -7.74 10.35
C TYR A 193 10.77 -6.90 10.29
N VAL A 194 10.12 -6.85 9.13
CA VAL A 194 8.90 -6.06 8.94
C VAL A 194 7.78 -6.56 9.86
N VAL A 195 7.54 -7.88 9.92
CA VAL A 195 6.51 -8.46 10.80
C VAL A 195 6.81 -8.20 12.28
N GLY A 196 7.99 -8.61 12.74
CA GLY A 196 8.30 -8.70 14.17
C GLY A 196 8.76 -7.39 14.79
N HIS A 197 9.54 -6.59 14.07
CA HIS A 197 10.13 -5.38 14.64
C HIS A 197 9.18 -4.19 14.60
N ILE A 198 8.40 -4.07 13.52
CA ILE A 198 7.42 -2.97 13.36
C ILE A 198 6.14 -3.24 14.16
N GLN A 199 5.95 -4.48 14.64
CA GLN A 199 4.76 -4.95 15.36
C GLN A 199 3.49 -4.88 14.50
N LEU A 200 3.62 -5.21 13.22
CA LEU A 200 2.50 -5.22 12.27
C LEU A 200 1.38 -6.20 12.72
N GLU A 201 1.75 -7.24 13.48
CA GLU A 201 0.84 -8.17 14.15
C GLU A 201 -0.22 -7.50 15.04
N GLU A 202 0.07 -6.32 15.58
CA GLU A 202 -0.87 -5.56 16.39
C GLU A 202 -2.08 -5.09 15.58
N LEU A 203 -1.90 -4.80 14.28
CA LEU A 203 -2.99 -4.41 13.37
C LEU A 203 -3.82 -5.61 12.94
N PHE A 204 -3.16 -6.69 12.46
CA PHE A 204 -3.85 -7.89 11.97
C PHE A 204 -4.68 -8.57 13.06
N SER A 205 -4.15 -8.68 14.27
CA SER A 205 -4.85 -9.27 15.41
C SER A 205 -6.11 -8.49 15.84
N ARG A 206 -6.22 -7.23 15.42
CA ARG A 206 -7.38 -6.34 15.68
C ARG A 206 -8.29 -6.16 14.48
N SER A 207 -7.98 -6.81 13.35
CA SER A 207 -8.67 -6.62 12.07
C SER A 207 -8.72 -5.12 11.72
N ILE A 208 -7.54 -4.51 11.65
CA ILE A 208 -7.31 -3.14 11.20
C ILE A 208 -6.45 -3.23 9.96
N THR A 209 -6.90 -2.61 8.87
CA THR A 209 -6.16 -2.55 7.62
C THR A 209 -4.84 -1.82 7.84
N SER A 210 -3.78 -2.46 7.35
CA SER A 210 -2.42 -1.93 7.40
C SER A 210 -2.02 -1.37 6.04
N PHE A 211 -1.56 -0.13 6.06
CA PHE A 211 -1.07 0.58 4.88
C PHE A 211 0.42 0.86 5.01
N THR A 212 1.12 0.88 3.89
CA THR A 212 2.43 1.53 3.74
C THR A 212 2.54 2.15 2.36
N SER A 213 3.56 2.98 2.13
CA SER A 213 3.98 3.38 0.79
C SER A 213 5.40 2.91 0.54
N ASP A 214 5.70 2.64 -0.73
CA ASP A 214 7.04 2.20 -1.12
C ASP A 214 7.38 2.52 -2.58
N TYR A 215 8.65 2.38 -2.89
CA TYR A 215 9.25 2.48 -4.21
C TYR A 215 10.09 1.27 -4.60
N ALA A 216 10.15 0.23 -3.77
CA ALA A 216 10.80 -1.02 -4.11
C ALA A 216 10.21 -2.19 -3.30
N LEU A 217 10.48 -3.42 -3.74
CA LEU A 217 10.20 -4.64 -2.97
C LEU A 217 8.73 -4.89 -2.57
N TYR A 218 7.77 -4.31 -3.29
CA TYR A 218 6.31 -4.44 -3.02
C TYR A 218 5.84 -5.88 -2.77
N TRP A 219 6.37 -6.87 -3.50
CA TRP A 219 6.05 -8.28 -3.29
C TRP A 219 6.28 -8.71 -1.84
N PHE A 220 7.40 -8.28 -1.27
CA PHE A 220 7.84 -8.66 0.06
C PHE A 220 7.15 -7.86 1.16
N ASP A 221 6.65 -6.66 0.86
CA ASP A 221 5.75 -5.93 1.76
C ASP A 221 4.45 -6.71 2.00
N TYR A 222 3.84 -7.21 0.92
CA TYR A 222 2.65 -8.06 1.04
C TYR A 222 2.96 -9.39 1.74
N LEU A 223 4.12 -10.01 1.48
CA LEU A 223 4.54 -11.21 2.24
C LEU A 223 4.75 -10.91 3.74
N ALA A 224 5.17 -9.69 4.09
CA ALA A 224 5.25 -9.24 5.48
C ALA A 224 3.88 -8.96 6.10
N GLY A 225 2.82 -8.94 5.30
CA GLY A 225 1.45 -8.97 5.75
C GLY A 225 0.65 -7.71 5.46
N TYR A 226 1.25 -6.65 4.89
CA TYR A 226 0.52 -5.42 4.58
C TYR A 226 -0.77 -5.73 3.79
N ASP A 227 -1.83 -4.98 4.08
CA ASP A 227 -3.11 -5.13 3.37
C ASP A 227 -3.14 -4.31 2.09
N THR A 228 -2.49 -3.15 2.12
CA THR A 228 -2.39 -2.24 0.98
C THR A 228 -1.02 -1.58 0.94
N VAL A 229 -0.41 -1.55 -0.24
CA VAL A 229 0.82 -0.80 -0.49
C VAL A 229 0.55 0.32 -1.51
N PHE A 230 0.97 1.54 -1.18
CA PHE A 230 0.92 2.69 -2.08
C PHE A 230 2.22 2.80 -2.86
N VAL A 231 2.13 2.74 -4.19
CA VAL A 231 3.24 3.03 -5.07
C VAL A 231 3.58 4.50 -5.00
N GLU A 232 4.83 4.81 -4.68
CA GLU A 232 5.32 6.19 -4.72
C GLU A 232 5.66 6.59 -6.15
N LEU A 233 4.80 7.44 -6.72
CA LEU A 233 4.98 7.99 -8.06
C LEU A 233 5.79 9.28 -7.98
N GLY A 234 7.09 9.18 -8.25
CA GLY A 234 8.03 10.27 -8.14
C GLY A 234 9.46 9.91 -8.48
N TRP A 235 10.40 10.80 -8.13
CA TRP A 235 11.85 10.63 -8.26
C TRP A 235 12.35 10.26 -9.66
N GLU A 236 11.67 10.78 -10.69
CA GLU A 236 11.92 10.45 -12.10
C GLU A 236 11.81 8.94 -12.40
N HIS A 237 11.16 8.17 -11.53
CA HIS A 237 10.91 6.76 -11.75
C HIS A 237 9.83 6.57 -12.84
N ASP A 238 9.94 5.44 -13.56
CA ASP A 238 8.94 5.02 -14.54
C ASP A 238 7.66 4.55 -13.84
N SER A 239 6.60 5.36 -13.90
CA SER A 239 5.33 5.08 -13.23
C SER A 239 4.69 3.77 -13.68
N GLN A 240 4.78 3.40 -14.97
CA GLN A 240 4.19 2.16 -15.47
C GLN A 240 4.91 0.94 -14.90
N LYS A 241 6.24 1.00 -14.83
CA LYS A 241 7.05 -0.07 -14.23
C LYS A 241 6.73 -0.27 -12.74
N HIS A 242 6.64 0.81 -11.97
CA HIS A 242 6.35 0.71 -10.54
C HIS A 242 4.91 0.25 -10.26
N ILE A 243 3.95 0.70 -11.08
CA ILE A 243 2.58 0.15 -11.05
C ILE A 243 2.58 -1.34 -11.38
N ALA A 244 3.29 -1.78 -12.43
CA ALA A 244 3.35 -3.19 -12.81
C ALA A 244 3.94 -4.07 -11.69
N LEU A 245 4.95 -3.59 -10.96
CA LEU A 245 5.53 -4.30 -9.81
C LEU A 245 4.55 -4.42 -8.65
N CYS A 246 3.91 -3.32 -8.24
CA CYS A 246 3.02 -3.32 -7.07
C CYS A 246 1.68 -3.98 -7.36
N ARG A 247 1.03 -3.64 -8.48
CA ARG A 247 -0.24 -4.26 -8.89
C ARG A 247 -0.06 -5.75 -9.15
N GLY A 248 1.05 -6.17 -9.76
CA GLY A 248 1.38 -7.58 -9.95
C GLY A 248 1.48 -8.33 -8.62
N ALA A 249 2.17 -7.74 -7.64
CA ALA A 249 2.26 -8.29 -6.29
C ALA A 249 0.89 -8.36 -5.59
N ALA A 250 0.12 -7.28 -5.61
CA ALA A 250 -1.20 -7.21 -5.00
C ALA A 250 -2.17 -8.22 -5.62
N THR A 251 -2.20 -8.31 -6.96
CA THR A 251 -3.07 -9.22 -7.71
C THR A 251 -2.76 -10.68 -7.38
N ALA A 252 -1.47 -11.07 -7.40
CA ALA A 252 -1.07 -12.44 -7.09
C ALA A 252 -1.39 -12.85 -5.65
N GLN A 253 -1.30 -11.89 -4.71
CA GLN A 253 -1.54 -12.12 -3.28
C GLN A 253 -2.97 -11.78 -2.84
N GLN A 254 -3.87 -11.40 -3.76
CA GLN A 254 -5.26 -11.02 -3.51
C GLN A 254 -5.38 -9.88 -2.47
N LYS A 255 -4.62 -8.82 -2.70
CA LYS A 255 -4.54 -7.63 -1.86
C LYS A 255 -4.94 -6.38 -2.65
N ASP A 256 -5.26 -5.33 -1.91
CA ASP A 256 -5.56 -4.01 -2.46
C ASP A 256 -4.26 -3.24 -2.71
N TRP A 257 -4.26 -2.27 -3.61
CA TRP A 257 -3.08 -1.44 -3.86
C TRP A 257 -3.49 0.00 -4.20
N GLY A 258 -2.53 0.91 -4.12
CA GLY A 258 -2.80 2.30 -4.49
C GLY A 258 -1.56 3.03 -4.94
N THR A 259 -1.68 4.34 -5.05
CA THR A 259 -0.59 5.25 -5.40
C THR A 259 -0.56 6.43 -4.44
N ILE A 260 0.64 6.89 -4.15
CA ILE A 260 0.88 8.19 -3.52
C ILE A 260 1.82 8.99 -4.41
N ILE A 261 1.36 10.15 -4.88
CA ILE A 261 2.12 11.01 -5.80
C ILE A 261 3.02 11.92 -4.98
N VAL A 262 4.32 11.75 -5.14
CA VAL A 262 5.36 12.39 -4.34
C VAL A 262 6.20 13.36 -5.19
N TRP A 263 7.43 13.63 -4.76
CA TRP A 263 8.35 14.55 -5.43
C TRP A 263 8.71 14.09 -6.84
N ASN A 264 8.86 15.01 -7.78
CA ASN A 264 9.41 14.66 -9.09
C ASN A 264 10.92 14.43 -8.98
N SER A 265 11.63 15.33 -8.30
CA SER A 265 13.06 15.19 -8.02
C SER A 265 13.40 15.82 -6.67
N LEU A 266 14.40 15.24 -5.98
CA LEU A 266 14.94 15.81 -4.75
C LEU A 266 16.33 16.36 -5.00
N ASN A 267 16.62 17.54 -4.44
CA ASN A 267 17.98 18.02 -4.34
C ASN A 267 18.75 17.14 -3.34
N ARG A 268 19.70 16.35 -3.85
CA ARG A 268 20.51 15.43 -3.02
C ARG A 268 21.31 16.13 -1.92
N ASP A 269 21.68 17.40 -2.11
CA ASP A 269 22.42 18.19 -1.12
C ASP A 269 21.49 18.84 -0.08
N ASN A 270 20.21 19.04 -0.43
CA ASN A 270 19.20 19.54 0.49
C ASN A 270 17.84 18.87 0.22
N PRO A 271 17.47 17.81 0.95
CA PRO A 271 16.22 17.07 0.73
C PRO A 271 14.94 17.87 1.04
N LYS A 272 15.06 19.14 1.47
CA LYS A 272 13.94 20.09 1.58
C LYS A 272 13.71 20.92 0.32
N GLU A 273 14.59 20.76 -0.66
CA GLU A 273 14.55 21.40 -1.96
C GLU A 273 14.42 20.32 -3.04
N GLY A 274 13.78 20.67 -4.14
CA GLY A 274 13.48 19.77 -5.24
C GLY A 274 12.35 20.34 -6.06
N ASP A 275 11.97 19.61 -7.10
CA ASP A 275 10.82 19.93 -7.93
C ASP A 275 9.70 18.96 -7.59
N TYR A 276 8.54 19.51 -7.24
CA TYR A 276 7.30 18.73 -7.21
C TYR A 276 6.74 18.68 -8.64
N LYS A 277 5.96 17.65 -8.94
CA LYS A 277 5.26 17.54 -10.23
C LYS A 277 4.40 18.77 -10.44
N SER A 278 4.36 19.32 -11.65
CA SER A 278 3.37 20.35 -12.00
C SER A 278 1.94 19.80 -11.88
N GLY A 279 0.94 20.69 -11.84
CA GLY A 279 -0.47 20.25 -11.81
C GLY A 279 -0.82 19.30 -12.98
N ALA A 280 -0.25 19.52 -14.17
CA ALA A 280 -0.50 18.67 -15.33
C ALA A 280 0.17 17.29 -15.23
N GLU A 281 1.42 17.22 -14.75
CA GLU A 281 2.12 15.94 -14.53
C GLU A 281 1.45 15.14 -13.40
N MET A 282 1.00 15.82 -12.34
CA MET A 282 0.23 15.19 -11.27
C MET A 282 -1.12 14.66 -11.77
N LEU A 283 -1.80 15.39 -12.67
CA LEU A 283 -3.04 14.92 -13.31
C LEU A 283 -2.83 13.66 -14.14
N GLU A 284 -1.72 13.60 -14.89
CA GLU A 284 -1.36 12.41 -15.67
C GLU A 284 -1.18 11.18 -14.77
N ASP A 285 -0.45 11.30 -13.66
CA ASP A 285 -0.27 10.22 -12.69
C ASP A 285 -1.60 9.77 -12.05
N MET A 286 -2.48 10.71 -11.70
CA MET A 286 -3.82 10.39 -11.17
C MET A 286 -4.63 9.58 -12.18
N CYS A 287 -4.65 10.01 -13.44
CA CYS A 287 -5.35 9.31 -14.52
C CYS A 287 -4.75 7.92 -14.78
N VAL A 288 -3.42 7.79 -14.83
CA VAL A 288 -2.73 6.51 -15.01
C VAL A 288 -3.07 5.53 -13.89
N SER A 289 -3.09 6.00 -12.64
CA SER A 289 -3.44 5.19 -11.46
C SER A 289 -4.89 4.71 -11.51
N TYR A 290 -5.81 5.61 -11.87
CA TYR A 290 -7.24 5.30 -12.05
C TYR A 290 -7.47 4.25 -13.14
N GLU A 291 -6.83 4.42 -14.30
CA GLU A 291 -6.94 3.51 -15.44
C GLU A 291 -6.33 2.13 -15.17
N ALA A 292 -5.31 2.07 -14.31
CA ALA A 292 -4.69 0.84 -13.85
C ALA A 292 -5.50 0.12 -12.76
N GLY A 293 -6.49 0.79 -12.15
CA GLY A 293 -7.36 0.22 -11.12
C GLY A 293 -6.76 0.31 -9.71
N ALA A 294 -6.10 1.41 -9.38
CA ALA A 294 -5.63 1.69 -8.02
C ALA A 294 -6.83 1.98 -7.10
N ASP A 295 -6.91 1.28 -5.96
CA ASP A 295 -7.98 1.46 -4.96
C ASP A 295 -7.83 2.79 -4.19
N TYR A 296 -6.60 3.33 -4.17
CA TYR A 296 -6.23 4.58 -3.52
C TYR A 296 -5.37 5.45 -4.44
N ILE A 297 -5.69 6.73 -4.54
CA ILE A 297 -4.91 7.75 -5.25
C ILE A 297 -4.71 8.94 -4.30
N ILE A 298 -3.49 9.11 -3.80
CA ILE A 298 -3.18 10.04 -2.72
C ILE A 298 -2.18 11.09 -3.19
N ILE A 299 -2.42 12.36 -2.89
CA ILE A 299 -1.48 13.45 -3.18
C ILE A 299 -0.66 13.79 -1.93
N PHE A 300 0.67 13.68 -2.02
CA PHE A 300 1.58 14.03 -0.93
C PHE A 300 1.80 15.55 -0.82
N ASN A 301 1.65 16.11 0.39
CA ASN A 301 1.67 17.57 0.55
C ASN A 301 2.95 18.18 1.15
N TYR A 302 4.08 17.48 1.25
CA TYR A 302 5.26 17.94 2.01
C TYR A 302 6.55 18.01 1.18
N PRO A 303 7.60 18.76 1.61
CA PRO A 303 7.67 19.86 2.57
C PRO A 303 6.76 21.06 2.32
N THR A 304 6.76 21.97 3.29
CA THR A 304 6.26 23.33 3.08
C THR A 304 7.18 24.10 2.14
N ASN A 305 6.68 24.41 0.94
CA ASN A 305 7.38 25.21 -0.06
C ASN A 305 6.37 26.04 -0.90
N PRO A 306 6.56 27.36 -1.07
CA PRO A 306 7.50 28.22 -0.35
C PRO A 306 7.18 28.29 1.14
N ALA A 307 8.15 28.76 1.94
CA ALA A 307 7.95 28.97 3.37
C ALA A 307 6.68 29.79 3.65
N GLY A 308 5.81 29.25 4.50
CA GLY A 308 4.53 29.88 4.86
C GLY A 308 3.33 29.45 3.99
N ASN A 309 3.52 28.60 2.98
CA ASN A 309 2.40 27.95 2.29
C ASN A 309 1.61 27.08 3.29
N PRO A 310 0.32 27.37 3.55
CA PRO A 310 -0.46 26.60 4.53
C PRO A 310 -0.82 25.20 4.05
N TYR A 311 -0.63 24.91 2.76
CA TYR A 311 -0.94 23.63 2.12
C TYR A 311 0.31 22.79 1.82
N GLY A 312 1.42 23.11 2.49
CA GLY A 312 2.68 22.40 2.31
C GLY A 312 3.33 22.76 0.97
N ILE A 313 3.42 21.81 0.03
CA ILE A 313 3.96 22.08 -1.31
C ILE A 313 2.90 22.43 -2.34
N LEU A 314 1.63 22.12 -2.06
CA LEU A 314 0.55 22.25 -3.03
C LEU A 314 0.24 23.72 -3.32
N THR A 315 0.03 24.01 -4.60
CA THR A 315 -0.31 25.32 -5.15
C THR A 315 -1.66 25.27 -5.87
N ASP A 316 -2.17 26.40 -6.35
CA ASP A 316 -3.48 26.45 -7.01
C ASP A 316 -3.57 25.61 -8.30
N GLU A 317 -2.48 25.37 -9.01
CA GLU A 317 -2.48 24.46 -10.18
C GLU A 317 -2.69 23.00 -9.75
N HIS A 318 -2.14 22.57 -8.61
CA HIS A 318 -2.35 21.23 -8.07
C HIS A 318 -3.81 21.04 -7.66
N PHE A 319 -4.39 22.02 -6.96
CA PHE A 319 -5.81 21.95 -6.60
C PHE A 319 -6.74 21.96 -7.82
N SER A 320 -6.36 22.69 -8.88
CA SER A 320 -7.11 22.67 -10.15
C SER A 320 -7.05 21.29 -10.80
N ALA A 321 -5.88 20.65 -10.81
CA ALA A 321 -5.69 19.29 -11.30
C ALA A 321 -6.50 18.25 -10.49
N MET A 322 -6.58 18.39 -9.16
CA MET A 322 -7.42 17.51 -8.34
C MET A 322 -8.91 17.63 -8.68
N GLN A 323 -9.40 18.85 -8.93
CA GLN A 323 -10.79 19.08 -9.34
C GLN A 323 -11.07 18.55 -10.75
N GLU A 324 -10.11 18.71 -11.66
CA GLU A 324 -10.19 18.15 -13.02
C GLU A 324 -10.23 16.62 -12.97
N PHE A 325 -9.38 16.00 -12.16
CA PHE A 325 -9.39 14.56 -11.95
C PHE A 325 -10.69 14.05 -11.33
N TRP A 326 -11.22 14.74 -10.31
CA TRP A 326 -12.51 14.39 -9.73
C TRP A 326 -13.62 14.41 -10.77
N SER A 327 -13.68 15.46 -11.58
CA SER A 327 -14.65 15.57 -12.69
C SER A 327 -14.44 14.46 -13.72
N TYR A 328 -13.19 14.12 -14.03
CA TYR A 328 -12.85 13.01 -14.93
C TYR A 328 -13.38 11.66 -14.43
N MET A 329 -13.23 11.34 -13.14
CA MET A 329 -13.76 10.11 -12.55
C MET A 329 -15.30 10.07 -12.60
N GLU A 330 -15.97 11.18 -12.33
CA GLU A 330 -17.44 11.27 -12.41
C GLU A 330 -17.97 11.12 -13.84
N GLU A 331 -17.25 11.67 -14.81
CA GLU A 331 -17.64 11.65 -16.23
C GLU A 331 -17.24 10.36 -16.96
N ASN A 332 -16.24 9.63 -16.46
CA ASN A 332 -15.66 8.44 -17.12
C ASN A 332 -15.54 7.23 -16.16
N PRO A 333 -16.62 6.81 -15.47
CA PRO A 333 -16.58 5.71 -14.50
C PRO A 333 -16.12 4.38 -15.13
N GLU A 334 -16.37 4.17 -16.42
CA GLU A 334 -15.88 2.99 -17.16
C GLU A 334 -14.36 2.99 -17.41
N GLY A 335 -13.70 4.12 -17.14
CA GLY A 335 -12.25 4.25 -17.23
C GLY A 335 -11.53 3.57 -16.07
N TYR A 336 -12.19 3.38 -14.94
CA TYR A 336 -11.60 2.77 -13.76
C TYR A 336 -11.17 1.33 -14.04
N GLY A 337 -9.89 1.03 -13.81
CA GLY A 337 -9.34 -0.31 -14.03
C GLY A 337 -9.48 -0.82 -15.47
N LYS A 338 -9.65 0.07 -16.45
CA LYS A 338 -9.83 -0.31 -17.86
C LYS A 338 -8.62 -1.04 -18.44
N THR A 339 -7.44 -0.85 -17.84
CA THR A 339 -6.19 -1.51 -18.26
C THR A 339 -5.68 -2.42 -17.14
N GLN A 340 -6.19 -3.65 -17.11
CA GLN A 340 -5.75 -4.69 -16.18
C GLN A 340 -4.45 -5.36 -16.66
N GLY A 341 -3.72 -5.99 -15.73
CA GLY A 341 -2.57 -6.84 -16.06
C GLY A 341 -3.00 -8.08 -16.87
N GLN A 342 -2.62 -8.14 -18.14
CA GLN A 342 -2.93 -9.27 -19.04
C GLN A 342 -1.71 -10.17 -19.25
N VAL A 343 -0.52 -9.58 -19.13
CA VAL A 343 0.77 -10.26 -19.30
C VAL A 343 1.54 -10.14 -18.00
N ALA A 344 2.13 -11.23 -17.54
CA ALA A 344 3.04 -11.23 -16.39
C ALA A 344 4.49 -11.51 -16.83
N LEU A 345 5.42 -10.67 -16.38
CA LEU A 345 6.84 -11.00 -16.30
C LEU A 345 7.11 -11.64 -14.93
N VAL A 346 7.65 -12.85 -14.93
CA VAL A 346 7.98 -13.62 -13.73
C VAL A 346 9.47 -13.51 -13.43
N LEU A 347 9.80 -12.85 -12.34
CA LEU A 347 11.15 -12.73 -11.79
C LEU A 347 11.55 -13.99 -11.02
N PRO A 348 12.86 -14.27 -10.85
CA PRO A 348 13.30 -15.38 -10.00
C PRO A 348 12.78 -15.21 -8.57
N GLU A 349 12.42 -16.32 -7.93
CA GLU A 349 12.03 -16.33 -6.52
C GLU A 349 13.04 -15.58 -5.65
N ASN A 350 12.55 -14.78 -4.70
CA ASN A 350 13.35 -14.02 -3.73
C ASN A 350 14.35 -13.01 -4.32
N TYR A 351 14.30 -12.71 -5.62
CA TYR A 351 15.18 -11.74 -6.27
C TYR A 351 14.77 -10.28 -5.98
N GLY A 352 14.98 -9.83 -4.74
CA GLY A 352 14.61 -8.51 -4.25
C GLY A 352 15.46 -7.38 -4.84
N TRP A 353 15.32 -7.14 -6.15
CA TRP A 353 16.01 -6.09 -6.88
C TRP A 353 15.18 -4.80 -6.89
N GLY A 354 15.81 -3.65 -6.65
CA GLY A 354 15.09 -2.37 -6.64
C GLY A 354 14.49 -1.98 -7.99
N MET A 355 15.06 -2.46 -9.10
CA MET A 355 14.56 -2.25 -10.47
C MET A 355 14.32 -0.78 -10.87
N ARG A 356 14.93 0.21 -10.18
CA ARG A 356 14.82 1.64 -10.57
C ARG A 356 15.76 1.96 -11.73
N SER A 357 16.90 1.30 -11.78
CA SER A 357 17.91 1.38 -12.85
C SER A 357 18.60 0.03 -13.06
N LEU A 358 19.31 -0.13 -14.19
CA LEU A 358 20.10 -1.33 -14.48
C LEU A 358 21.17 -1.61 -13.41
N ASP A 359 21.73 -0.56 -12.79
CA ASP A 359 22.77 -0.65 -11.77
C ASP A 359 22.22 -0.69 -10.33
N ASP A 360 20.90 -0.85 -10.17
CA ASP A 360 20.26 -0.83 -8.86
C ASP A 360 20.63 -2.06 -8.01
N ARG A 361 20.41 -1.96 -6.70
CA ARG A 361 20.85 -2.97 -5.73
C ARG A 361 19.85 -4.09 -5.55
N ILE A 362 20.39 -5.28 -5.29
CA ILE A 362 19.64 -6.46 -4.85
C ILE A 362 19.72 -6.53 -3.32
N TRP A 363 18.56 -6.51 -2.67
CA TRP A 363 18.37 -6.46 -1.22
C TRP A 363 19.13 -5.33 -0.51
N GLY A 364 19.56 -4.31 -1.25
CA GLY A 364 20.42 -3.23 -0.75
C GLY A 364 21.87 -3.64 -0.41
N TYR A 365 22.18 -4.95 -0.48
CA TYR A 365 23.49 -5.49 -0.13
C TYR A 365 24.38 -5.71 -1.34
N TRP A 366 23.80 -6.16 -2.45
CA TRP A 366 24.52 -6.57 -3.63
C TRP A 366 24.28 -5.60 -4.78
N GLY A 367 25.32 -5.37 -5.60
CA GLY A 367 25.13 -4.75 -6.91
C GLY A 367 24.40 -5.70 -7.87
N PRO A 368 24.13 -5.25 -9.10
CA PRO A 368 23.53 -6.08 -10.14
C PRO A 368 24.36 -7.34 -10.39
N ASP A 369 23.70 -8.37 -10.89
CA ASP A 369 24.29 -9.66 -11.19
C ASP A 369 24.09 -10.09 -12.64
N GLU A 370 24.42 -11.35 -12.94
CA GLU A 370 24.28 -11.92 -14.27
C GLU A 370 22.83 -11.98 -14.80
N TYR A 371 21.81 -11.81 -13.93
CA TYR A 371 20.40 -11.79 -14.32
C TYR A 371 19.88 -10.36 -14.55
N SER A 372 20.48 -9.36 -13.90
CA SER A 372 19.97 -7.99 -13.90
C SER A 372 19.84 -7.40 -15.31
N GLU A 373 20.84 -7.58 -16.18
CA GLU A 373 20.81 -7.05 -17.56
C GLU A 373 19.71 -7.71 -18.40
N GLN A 374 19.61 -9.04 -18.35
CA GLN A 374 18.57 -9.78 -19.07
C GLN A 374 17.16 -9.40 -18.58
N ILE A 375 16.96 -9.34 -17.26
CA ILE A 375 15.68 -8.94 -16.67
C ILE A 375 15.35 -7.50 -17.06
N TRP A 376 16.32 -6.59 -17.04
CA TRP A 376 16.11 -5.19 -17.43
C TRP A 376 15.64 -5.08 -18.87
N GLU A 377 16.39 -5.65 -19.82
CA GLU A 377 16.07 -5.58 -21.25
C GLU A 377 14.68 -6.18 -21.55
N LEU A 378 14.38 -7.33 -20.95
CA LEU A 378 13.07 -7.97 -21.09
C LEU A 378 11.95 -7.10 -20.49
N THR A 379 12.18 -6.51 -19.30
CA THR A 379 11.22 -5.59 -18.67
C THR A 379 10.92 -4.41 -19.57
N GLN A 380 11.95 -3.75 -20.13
CA GLN A 380 11.78 -2.61 -21.02
C GLN A 380 11.03 -3.01 -22.30
N SER A 381 11.38 -4.15 -22.91
CA SER A 381 10.69 -4.64 -24.10
C SER A 381 9.20 -4.94 -23.84
N LEU A 382 8.87 -5.50 -22.67
CA LEU A 382 7.49 -5.83 -22.32
C LEU A 382 6.69 -4.57 -21.97
N LEU A 383 7.30 -3.59 -21.30
CA LEU A 383 6.68 -2.28 -21.04
C LEU A 383 6.41 -1.54 -22.35
N ASP A 384 7.35 -1.52 -23.29
CA ASP A 384 7.16 -0.91 -24.62
C ASP A 384 6.00 -1.58 -25.39
N GLN A 385 5.82 -2.89 -25.21
CA GLN A 385 4.80 -3.67 -25.91
C GLN A 385 3.41 -3.57 -25.25
N HIS A 386 3.35 -3.57 -23.93
CA HIS A 386 2.13 -3.78 -23.17
C HIS A 386 1.72 -2.60 -22.27
N GLY A 387 2.64 -1.68 -21.97
CA GLY A 387 2.41 -0.56 -21.04
C GLY A 387 1.80 -1.01 -19.72
N LEU A 388 0.71 -0.37 -19.31
CA LEU A 388 -0.09 -0.75 -18.13
C LEU A 388 -0.75 -2.14 -18.22
N GLY A 389 -0.68 -2.85 -19.34
CA GLY A 389 -1.13 -4.24 -19.45
C GLY A 389 -0.13 -5.28 -18.94
N LEU A 390 1.06 -4.83 -18.52
CA LEU A 390 2.09 -5.68 -17.89
C LEU A 390 1.94 -5.65 -16.37
N ASP A 391 2.05 -6.83 -15.74
CA ASP A 391 2.38 -6.99 -14.33
C ASP A 391 3.75 -7.67 -14.19
N ILE A 392 4.46 -7.36 -13.11
CA ILE A 392 5.74 -7.96 -12.77
C ILE A 392 5.58 -8.67 -11.43
N VAL A 393 5.85 -9.97 -11.40
CA VAL A 393 5.59 -10.88 -10.28
C VAL A 393 6.80 -11.77 -10.03
N TYR A 394 6.77 -12.55 -8.95
CA TYR A 394 7.84 -13.48 -8.59
C TYR A 394 7.42 -14.93 -8.83
N ASP A 395 8.40 -15.80 -9.12
CA ASP A 395 8.23 -17.26 -9.23
C ASP A 395 8.05 -17.90 -7.84
N ASP A 396 7.05 -17.43 -7.10
CA ASP A 396 6.74 -17.87 -5.74
C ASP A 396 5.72 -19.03 -5.80
N PRO A 397 6.08 -20.25 -5.35
CA PRO A 397 5.21 -21.41 -5.44
C PRO A 397 3.94 -21.31 -4.59
N ASP A 398 3.90 -20.43 -3.58
CA ASP A 398 2.72 -20.22 -2.74
C ASP A 398 1.66 -19.33 -3.44
N TYR A 399 2.04 -18.62 -4.51
CA TYR A 399 1.18 -17.71 -5.27
C TYR A 399 1.16 -18.06 -6.77
N PRO A 400 0.50 -19.17 -7.17
CA PRO A 400 0.46 -19.59 -8.57
C PRO A 400 -0.31 -18.59 -9.44
N ILE A 401 0.33 -18.14 -10.52
CA ILE A 401 -0.20 -17.06 -11.38
C ILE A 401 -0.80 -17.54 -12.71
N THR A 402 -0.73 -18.84 -13.02
CA THR A 402 -1.07 -19.36 -14.37
C THR A 402 -2.54 -19.19 -14.75
N ASP A 403 -3.43 -19.05 -13.77
CA ASP A 403 -4.86 -18.83 -13.98
C ASP A 403 -5.25 -17.34 -13.87
N ILE A 404 -4.29 -16.45 -13.58
CA ILE A 404 -4.50 -15.01 -13.40
C ILE A 404 -4.26 -14.27 -14.72
N TYR A 405 -3.17 -14.61 -15.44
CA TYR A 405 -2.72 -13.88 -16.62
C TYR A 405 -2.93 -14.65 -17.92
N GLU A 406 -3.22 -13.94 -19.01
CA GLU A 406 -3.38 -14.54 -20.34
C GLU A 406 -2.05 -15.03 -20.93
N LYS A 407 -0.95 -14.31 -20.62
CA LYS A 407 0.41 -14.65 -21.03
C LYS A 407 1.36 -14.53 -19.85
N VAL A 408 2.19 -15.55 -19.66
CA VAL A 408 3.25 -15.57 -18.64
C VAL A 408 4.60 -15.67 -19.35
N VAL A 409 5.51 -14.75 -19.03
CA VAL A 409 6.86 -14.68 -19.58
C VAL A 409 7.84 -14.79 -18.42
N TYR A 410 8.69 -15.81 -18.42
CA TYR A 410 9.72 -15.97 -17.39
C TYR A 410 10.97 -15.17 -17.72
N TRP A 411 11.65 -14.66 -16.71
CA TRP A 411 12.89 -13.88 -16.83
C TRP A 411 13.98 -14.54 -17.68
N ASN A 412 14.03 -15.87 -17.70
CA ASN A 412 15.00 -16.67 -18.44
C ASN A 412 14.52 -17.10 -19.84
N SER A 413 13.36 -16.60 -20.27
CA SER A 413 12.87 -16.85 -21.62
C SER A 413 13.79 -16.22 -22.66
N THR A 414 14.08 -17.01 -23.70
CA THR A 414 14.76 -16.55 -24.91
C THR A 414 13.70 -16.52 -26.01
N ASP A 415 12.92 -15.45 -26.07
CA ASP A 415 11.95 -15.27 -27.17
C ASP A 415 12.65 -15.17 -28.54
#